data_AF-A0A7E4W8C4-F1
#
_entry.id   AF-A0A7E4W8C4-F1
#
_cell.length_a   1.000
_cell.length_b   1.000
_cell.length_c   1.000
_cell.angle_alpha   90.00
_cell.angle_beta   90.00
_cell.angle_gamma   90.00
#
_symmetry.space_group_name_H-M   'P 1'
#
loop_
_entity.id
_entity.type
_entity.pdbx_description
1 polymer ?
#
loop_
_entity_poly.entity_id
_entity_poly.type
_entity_poly.pdbx_seq_one_letter_code
_entity_poly.pdbx_strand_id
1 'polypeptide(L)'
;MVDGQSAVDLFTQVMGRAISHLLKSLEERVAINYDAISLFLCICLCTKYSEIMDDRSVVSIDGYWESIARMLWLRLEAVMNSHNESVRALDGKKLATPIDTRPHYVIRRYAEFTCALLVCSEMSGKKTDNRLQSLLNSQQIEIEGLLNKLTLGLKTKKDKLVFQINNYDIILTVLDERLQSESKERSSFWELQQTKINAYVEEVLYPHFHALIQFVNECEPLIEQNHAQLLARHTTKVMPLVRSFGADWKRSIEAINHEVLQSFTNYKNGSNILQTAFTQFIQYYHRFNKVLSHEAFNECTTTQELINVHHIMVELKKYKPVY
;
A
#
# COMPACT_ATOMS: atom_id res chain seq x y z
N MET A 1 -19.87 8.53 57.90
CA MET A 1 -19.88 8.08 56.50
C MET A 1 -18.86 6.96 56.39
N VAL A 2 -19.13 5.91 55.61
CA VAL A 2 -18.13 4.87 55.35
C VAL A 2 -17.19 5.43 54.28
N ASP A 3 -15.89 5.49 54.55
CA ASP A 3 -14.85 6.03 53.66
C ASP A 3 -13.66 5.07 53.50
N GLY A 4 -12.84 5.32 52.48
CA GLY A 4 -11.63 4.54 52.20
C GLY A 4 -11.88 3.04 52.03
N GLN A 5 -11.03 2.21 52.65
CA GLN A 5 -11.08 0.76 52.53
C GLN A 5 -12.41 0.15 53.01
N SER A 6 -13.02 0.72 54.05
CA SER A 6 -14.29 0.22 54.58
C SER A 6 -15.43 0.33 53.56
N ALA A 7 -15.38 1.33 52.67
CA ALA A 7 -16.37 1.49 51.60
C ALA A 7 -16.16 0.45 50.49
N VAL A 8 -14.91 0.13 50.17
CA VAL A 8 -14.53 -0.92 49.21
C VAL A 8 -14.96 -2.30 49.70
N ASP A 9 -14.74 -2.59 50.99
CA ASP A 9 -15.13 -3.87 51.60
C ASP A 9 -16.65 -4.04 51.60
N LEU A 10 -17.40 -2.98 51.96
CA LEU A 10 -18.86 -2.98 51.91
C LEU A 10 -19.39 -3.17 50.48
N PHE A 11 -18.81 -2.47 49.50
CA PHE A 11 -19.15 -2.65 48.09
C PHE A 11 -18.93 -4.10 47.65
N THR A 12 -17.79 -4.69 47.99
CA THR A 12 -17.43 -6.07 47.65
C THR A 12 -18.39 -7.07 48.29
N GLN A 13 -18.79 -6.83 49.55
CA GLN A 13 -19.75 -7.68 50.24
C GLN A 13 -21.14 -7.68 49.56
N VAL A 14 -21.58 -6.53 49.07
CA VAL A 14 -22.90 -6.37 48.43
C VAL A 14 -22.88 -6.82 46.97
N MET A 15 -21.89 -6.35 46.18
CA MET A 15 -21.87 -6.50 44.73
C MET A 15 -21.03 -7.68 44.24
N GLY A 16 -20.11 -8.21 45.06
CA GLY A 16 -19.09 -9.17 44.63
C GLY A 16 -19.65 -10.42 43.96
N ARG A 17 -20.74 -11.01 44.50
CA ARG A 17 -21.36 -12.20 43.87
C ARG A 17 -21.97 -11.88 42.50
N ALA A 18 -22.60 -10.73 42.37
CA ALA A 18 -23.19 -10.29 41.10
C ALA A 18 -22.10 -10.02 40.06
N ILE A 19 -21.03 -9.32 40.46
CA ILE A 19 -19.86 -9.05 39.61
C ILE A 19 -19.23 -10.37 39.13
N SER A 20 -19.00 -11.33 40.03
CA SER A 20 -18.43 -12.64 39.66
C SER A 20 -19.34 -13.41 38.70
N HIS A 21 -20.66 -13.34 38.89
CA HIS A 21 -21.61 -13.98 37.97
C HIS A 21 -21.60 -13.34 36.58
N LEU A 22 -21.59 -12.00 36.51
CA LEU A 22 -21.49 -11.26 35.25
C LEU A 22 -20.19 -11.57 34.52
N LEU A 23 -19.06 -11.59 35.23
CA LEU A 23 -17.75 -11.90 34.67
C LEU A 23 -17.72 -13.30 34.06
N LYS A 24 -18.24 -14.30 34.78
CA LYS A 24 -18.34 -15.68 34.26
C LYS A 24 -19.23 -15.76 33.01
N SER A 25 -20.38 -15.09 33.01
CA SER A 25 -21.27 -15.09 31.84
C SER A 25 -20.63 -14.41 30.62
N LEU A 26 -19.88 -13.32 30.85
CA LEU A 26 -19.13 -12.65 29.78
C LEU A 26 -18.01 -13.55 29.25
N GLU A 27 -17.26 -14.22 30.12
CA GLU A 27 -16.20 -15.15 29.73
C GLU A 27 -16.72 -16.26 28.80
N GLU A 28 -17.85 -16.89 29.15
CA GLU A 28 -18.49 -17.93 28.34
C GLU A 28 -18.90 -17.41 26.95
N ARG A 29 -19.42 -16.17 26.86
CA ARG A 29 -19.81 -15.56 25.57
C ARG A 29 -18.61 -15.12 24.74
N VAL A 30 -17.60 -14.54 25.37
CA VAL A 30 -16.36 -14.11 24.70
C VAL A 30 -15.64 -15.32 24.12
N ALA A 31 -15.58 -16.44 24.86
CA ALA A 31 -14.91 -17.66 24.43
C ALA A 31 -15.40 -18.22 23.10
N ILE A 32 -16.70 -18.05 22.78
CA ILE A 32 -17.31 -18.55 21.53
C ILE A 32 -17.48 -17.47 20.45
N ASN A 33 -17.08 -16.22 20.71
CA ASN A 33 -17.23 -15.13 19.75
C ASN A 33 -16.08 -15.11 18.73
N TYR A 34 -16.39 -15.17 17.43
CA TYR A 34 -15.39 -15.10 16.34
C TYR A 34 -15.44 -13.78 15.56
N ASP A 35 -16.33 -12.85 15.92
CA ASP A 35 -16.40 -11.54 15.29
C ASP A 35 -15.38 -10.60 15.94
N ALA A 36 -14.22 -10.46 15.29
CA ALA A 36 -13.13 -9.60 15.74
C ALA A 36 -13.52 -8.11 15.84
N ILE A 37 -14.45 -7.62 15.00
CA ILE A 37 -14.91 -6.21 15.09
C ILE A 37 -15.72 -6.05 16.38
N SER A 38 -16.64 -6.99 16.66
CA SER A 38 -17.42 -6.95 17.90
C SER A 38 -16.54 -7.04 19.15
N LEU A 39 -15.52 -7.91 19.13
CA LEU A 39 -14.57 -8.04 20.24
C LEU A 39 -13.79 -6.75 20.45
N PHE A 40 -13.32 -6.11 19.38
CA PHE A 40 -12.60 -4.86 19.48
C PHE A 40 -13.49 -3.69 19.93
N LEU A 41 -14.73 -3.63 19.46
CA LEU A 41 -15.73 -2.68 19.98
C LEU A 41 -15.95 -2.86 21.49
N CYS A 42 -16.07 -4.10 21.97
CA CYS A 42 -16.15 -4.38 23.40
C CYS A 42 -14.91 -3.92 24.16
N ILE A 43 -13.72 -4.04 23.57
CA ILE A 43 -12.47 -3.51 24.16
C ILE A 43 -12.53 -1.99 24.27
N CYS A 44 -12.92 -1.29 23.20
CA CYS A 44 -13.09 0.17 23.21
C CYS A 44 -14.07 0.61 24.30
N LEU A 45 -15.23 -0.06 24.41
CA LEU A 45 -16.22 0.19 25.46
C LEU A 45 -15.65 -0.07 26.85
N CYS A 46 -14.95 -1.18 27.05
CA CYS A 46 -14.32 -1.52 28.32
C CYS A 46 -13.33 -0.44 28.76
N THR A 47 -12.50 0.05 27.83
CA THR A 47 -11.57 1.16 28.10
C THR A 47 -12.30 2.44 28.49
N LYS A 48 -13.39 2.80 27.80
CA LYS A 48 -14.19 3.98 28.14
C LYS A 48 -14.91 3.88 29.48
N TYR A 49 -15.46 2.71 29.80
CA TYR A 49 -16.08 2.52 31.11
C TYR A 49 -15.05 2.54 32.24
N SER A 50 -13.85 1.99 32.03
CA SER A 50 -12.75 2.10 32.99
C SER A 50 -12.39 3.56 33.26
N GLU A 51 -12.20 4.37 32.20
CA GLU A 51 -11.92 5.81 32.33
C GLU A 51 -13.00 6.54 33.14
N ILE A 52 -14.28 6.24 32.88
CA ILE A 52 -15.40 6.86 33.61
C ILE A 52 -15.38 6.46 35.10
N MET A 53 -14.97 5.23 35.43
CA MET A 53 -14.84 4.81 36.83
C MET A 53 -13.67 5.51 37.53
N ASP A 54 -12.55 5.66 36.82
CA ASP A 54 -11.38 6.40 37.30
C ASP A 54 -11.73 7.86 37.59
N ASP A 55 -12.40 8.53 36.64
CA ASP A 55 -12.86 9.92 36.77
C ASP A 55 -13.83 10.12 37.95
N ARG A 56 -14.62 9.08 38.26
CA ARG A 56 -15.57 9.07 39.39
C ARG A 56 -14.95 8.57 40.69
N SER A 57 -13.67 8.20 40.69
CA SER A 57 -12.96 7.63 41.85
C SER A 57 -13.63 6.36 42.41
N VAL A 58 -14.18 5.51 41.54
CA VAL A 58 -14.83 4.23 41.91
C VAL A 58 -13.81 3.08 41.80
N VAL A 59 -12.90 3.01 42.76
CA VAL A 59 -11.74 2.08 42.76
C VAL A 59 -12.14 0.60 42.96
N SER A 60 -13.34 0.34 43.50
CA SER A 60 -13.76 -1.02 43.88
C SER A 60 -14.09 -1.94 42.69
N ILE A 61 -14.08 -1.42 41.45
CA ILE A 61 -14.45 -2.18 40.24
C ILE A 61 -13.30 -2.30 39.22
N ASP A 62 -12.12 -1.77 39.50
CA ASP A 62 -10.99 -1.73 38.55
C ASP A 62 -10.60 -3.14 38.10
N GLY A 63 -10.48 -4.08 39.03
CA GLY A 63 -10.15 -5.47 38.74
C GLY A 63 -11.18 -6.19 37.85
N TYR A 64 -12.44 -5.74 37.84
CA TYR A 64 -13.47 -6.28 36.95
C TYR A 64 -13.24 -5.83 35.51
N TRP A 65 -12.97 -4.55 35.27
CA TRP A 65 -12.68 -4.02 33.93
C TRP A 65 -11.37 -4.58 33.38
N GLU A 66 -10.33 -4.69 34.21
CA GLU A 66 -9.08 -5.33 33.82
C GLU A 66 -9.27 -6.79 33.38
N SER A 67 -10.12 -7.53 34.09
CA SER A 67 -10.43 -8.93 33.77
C SER A 67 -11.18 -9.05 32.45
N ILE A 68 -12.17 -8.19 32.20
CA ILE A 68 -12.91 -8.14 30.94
C ILE A 68 -11.99 -7.76 29.78
N ALA A 69 -11.19 -6.70 29.93
CA ALA A 69 -10.23 -6.28 28.92
C ALA A 69 -9.28 -7.43 28.58
N ARG A 70 -8.76 -8.15 29.58
CA ARG A 70 -7.85 -9.29 29.39
C ARG A 70 -8.48 -10.41 28.58
N MET A 71 -9.68 -10.87 28.94
CA MET A 71 -10.35 -11.96 28.20
C MET A 71 -10.70 -11.56 26.77
N LEU A 72 -11.11 -10.30 26.54
CA LEU A 72 -11.42 -9.78 25.21
C LEU A 72 -10.17 -9.72 24.33
N TRP A 73 -9.06 -9.21 24.86
CA TRP A 73 -7.78 -9.15 24.12
C TRP A 73 -7.26 -10.54 23.76
N LEU A 74 -7.25 -11.48 24.71
CA LEU A 74 -6.84 -12.87 24.45
C LEU A 74 -7.70 -13.51 23.35
N ARG A 75 -9.00 -13.26 23.38
CA ARG A 75 -9.91 -13.79 22.35
C ARG A 75 -9.70 -13.14 20.99
N LEU A 76 -9.56 -11.81 20.95
CA LEU A 76 -9.30 -11.08 19.71
C LEU A 76 -8.01 -11.58 19.04
N GLU A 77 -6.94 -11.76 19.80
CA GLU A 77 -5.68 -12.31 19.31
C GLU A 77 -5.87 -13.72 18.72
N ALA A 78 -6.58 -14.61 19.42
CA ALA A 78 -6.87 -15.95 18.91
C ALA A 78 -7.65 -15.93 17.58
N VAL A 79 -8.66 -15.07 17.47
CA VAL A 79 -9.46 -14.91 16.24
C VAL A 79 -8.61 -14.34 15.10
N MET A 80 -7.81 -13.31 15.36
CA MET A 80 -6.91 -12.71 14.37
C MET A 80 -5.86 -13.71 13.88
N ASN A 81 -5.31 -14.53 14.77
CA ASN A 81 -4.40 -15.61 14.39
C ASN A 81 -5.08 -16.67 13.51
N SER A 82 -6.34 -17.02 13.79
CA SER A 82 -7.12 -17.92 12.94
C SER A 82 -7.42 -17.33 11.55
N HIS A 83 -7.67 -16.03 11.46
CA HIS A 83 -7.77 -15.33 10.17
C HIS A 83 -6.45 -15.44 9.39
N ASN A 84 -5.32 -15.19 10.05
CA ASN A 84 -3.99 -15.28 9.44
C ASN A 84 -3.68 -16.69 8.93
N GLU A 85 -3.99 -17.71 9.72
CA GLU A 85 -3.87 -19.11 9.30
C GLU A 85 -4.75 -19.43 8.09
N SER A 86 -5.99 -18.92 8.07
CA SER A 86 -6.92 -19.11 6.95
C SER A 86 -6.40 -18.49 5.66
N VAL A 87 -5.83 -17.28 5.74
CA VAL A 87 -5.17 -16.61 4.60
C VAL A 87 -3.95 -17.41 4.14
N ARG A 88 -3.13 -17.91 5.07
CA ARG A 88 -1.91 -18.67 4.77
C ARG A 88 -2.21 -20.00 4.09
N ALA A 89 -3.25 -20.70 4.55
CA ALA A 89 -3.69 -21.99 4.05
C ALA A 89 -4.49 -21.91 2.73
N LEU A 90 -4.84 -20.70 2.29
CA LEU A 90 -5.60 -20.49 1.08
C LEU A 90 -4.82 -20.97 -0.15
N ASP A 91 -5.39 -21.93 -0.86
CA ASP A 91 -4.83 -22.46 -2.11
C ASP A 91 -5.32 -21.61 -3.29
N GLY A 92 -4.38 -20.94 -3.98
CA GLY A 92 -4.67 -20.10 -5.13
C GLY A 92 -5.35 -20.83 -6.29
N LYS A 93 -5.23 -22.16 -6.37
CA LYS A 93 -5.91 -22.98 -7.39
C LYS A 93 -7.36 -23.30 -7.04
N LYS A 94 -7.75 -23.19 -5.77
CA LYS A 94 -9.12 -23.43 -5.29
C LYS A 94 -9.99 -22.19 -5.32
N LEU A 95 -9.44 -21.03 -5.68
CA LEU A 95 -10.21 -19.82 -5.90
C LEU A 95 -11.04 -20.00 -7.17
N ALA A 96 -12.36 -19.87 -7.04
CA ALA A 96 -13.34 -20.20 -8.08
C ALA A 96 -13.25 -19.32 -9.34
N THR A 97 -12.47 -18.24 -9.30
CA THR A 97 -12.31 -17.28 -10.40
C THR A 97 -10.91 -17.36 -10.99
N PRO A 98 -10.76 -17.39 -12.33
CA PRO A 98 -9.45 -17.26 -12.96
C PRO A 98 -8.82 -15.94 -12.50
N ILE A 99 -7.58 -16.02 -12.04
CA ILE A 99 -6.85 -14.86 -11.56
C ILE A 99 -6.56 -13.94 -12.76
N ASP A 100 -7.12 -12.74 -12.73
CA ASP A 100 -6.86 -11.65 -13.67
C ASP A 100 -6.14 -10.49 -12.96
N THR A 101 -6.05 -9.33 -13.61
CA THR A 101 -5.39 -8.14 -13.06
C THR A 101 -6.28 -7.30 -12.14
N ARG A 102 -7.55 -7.68 -11.93
CA ARG A 102 -8.50 -6.90 -11.13
C ARG A 102 -8.28 -7.13 -9.64
N PRO A 103 -8.76 -6.20 -8.78
CA PRO A 103 -8.71 -6.39 -7.33
C PRO A 103 -9.43 -7.68 -6.91
N HIS A 104 -8.78 -8.47 -6.07
CA HIS A 104 -9.36 -9.71 -5.57
C HIS A 104 -10.32 -9.42 -4.40
N TYR A 105 -11.46 -10.09 -4.35
CA TYR A 105 -12.51 -9.81 -3.36
C TYR A 105 -12.04 -9.99 -1.90
N VAL A 106 -11.12 -10.94 -1.64
CA VAL A 106 -10.52 -11.14 -0.31
C VAL A 106 -9.78 -9.89 0.16
N ILE A 107 -9.14 -9.16 -0.77
CA ILE A 107 -8.38 -7.96 -0.46
C ILE A 107 -9.31 -6.79 -0.11
N ARG A 108 -10.45 -6.67 -0.81
CA ARG A 108 -11.50 -5.71 -0.42
C ARG A 108 -12.06 -6.03 0.97
N ARG A 109 -12.34 -7.30 1.27
CA ARG A 109 -12.81 -7.72 2.61
C ARG A 109 -11.79 -7.41 3.69
N TYR A 110 -10.51 -7.67 3.44
CA TYR A 110 -9.42 -7.28 4.33
C TYR A 110 -9.40 -5.77 4.56
N ALA A 111 -9.45 -4.97 3.49
CA ALA A 111 -9.44 -3.52 3.59
C ALA A 111 -10.60 -3.00 4.45
N GLU A 112 -11.82 -3.49 4.20
CA GLU A 112 -13.01 -3.09 4.95
C GLU A 112 -12.94 -3.52 6.43
N PHE A 113 -12.42 -4.71 6.69
CA PHE A 113 -12.20 -5.23 8.04
C PHE A 113 -11.17 -4.40 8.83
N THR A 114 -9.98 -4.19 8.27
CA THR A 114 -8.92 -3.39 8.88
C THR A 114 -9.38 -1.95 9.11
N CYS A 115 -10.07 -1.37 8.12
CA CYS A 115 -10.63 -0.04 8.23
C CYS A 115 -11.64 0.06 9.39
N ALA A 116 -12.53 -0.92 9.57
CA ALA A 116 -13.48 -0.93 10.67
C ALA A 116 -12.77 -0.91 12.04
N LEU A 117 -11.70 -1.70 12.22
CA LEU A 117 -10.91 -1.70 13.46
C LEU A 117 -10.22 -0.35 13.70
N LEU A 118 -9.65 0.25 12.65
CA LEU A 118 -9.01 1.56 12.74
C LEU A 118 -10.02 2.67 13.07
N VAL A 119 -11.19 2.68 12.44
CA VAL A 119 -12.29 3.62 12.76
C VAL A 119 -12.71 3.48 14.23
N CYS A 120 -12.87 2.25 14.74
CA CYS A 120 -13.18 2.02 16.15
C CYS A 120 -12.08 2.58 17.08
N SER A 121 -10.82 2.45 16.67
CA SER A 121 -9.69 3.03 17.40
C SER A 121 -9.73 4.57 17.38
N GLU A 122 -10.01 5.20 16.24
CA GLU A 122 -10.13 6.66 16.13
C GLU A 122 -11.28 7.19 16.98
N MET A 123 -12.44 6.51 16.94
CA MET A 123 -13.62 6.87 17.75
C MET A 123 -13.36 6.79 19.26
N SER A 124 -12.37 5.98 19.67
CA SER A 124 -11.96 5.90 21.08
C SER A 124 -11.19 7.16 21.54
N GLY A 125 -10.81 8.06 20.62
CA GLY A 125 -10.10 9.31 20.92
C GLY A 125 -8.67 9.12 21.45
N LYS A 126 -8.15 7.89 21.36
CA LYS A 126 -6.81 7.51 21.82
C LYS A 126 -5.96 7.08 20.63
N LYS A 127 -4.63 7.22 20.78
CA LYS A 127 -3.68 6.61 19.84
C LYS A 127 -3.94 5.09 19.77
N THR A 128 -3.78 4.52 18.58
CA THR A 128 -3.98 3.09 18.37
C THR A 128 -3.14 2.25 19.34
N ASP A 129 -3.80 1.30 19.99
CA ASP A 129 -3.17 0.39 20.94
C ASP A 129 -2.05 -0.44 20.27
N ASN A 130 -0.93 -0.63 20.97
CA ASN A 130 0.20 -1.38 20.44
C ASN A 130 -0.13 -2.85 20.14
N ARG A 131 -1.06 -3.45 20.89
CA ARG A 131 -1.54 -4.83 20.64
C ARG A 131 -2.34 -4.88 19.35
N LEU A 132 -3.27 -3.95 19.14
CA LEU A 132 -4.00 -3.86 17.87
C LEU A 132 -3.02 -3.65 16.70
N GLN A 133 -2.08 -2.73 16.86
CA GLN A 133 -1.05 -2.47 15.85
C GLN A 133 -0.22 -3.71 15.51
N SER A 134 0.15 -4.52 16.51
CA SER A 134 0.83 -5.80 16.27
C SER A 134 -0.02 -6.79 15.47
N LEU A 135 -1.32 -6.88 15.78
CA LEU A 135 -2.27 -7.74 15.06
C LEU A 135 -2.47 -7.30 13.60
N LEU A 136 -2.61 -5.99 13.37
CA LEU A 136 -2.75 -5.41 12.03
C LEU A 136 -1.48 -5.63 11.19
N ASN A 137 -0.30 -5.41 11.76
CA ASN A 137 0.98 -5.70 11.08
C ASN A 137 1.10 -7.18 10.70
N SER A 138 0.74 -8.09 11.61
CA SER A 138 0.77 -9.53 11.31
C SER A 138 -0.19 -9.89 10.18
N GLN A 139 -1.40 -9.31 10.18
CA GLN A 139 -2.38 -9.54 9.11
C GLN A 139 -1.91 -8.99 7.77
N GLN A 140 -1.30 -7.80 7.75
CA GLN A 140 -0.73 -7.21 6.55
C GLN A 140 0.31 -8.14 5.90
N ILE A 141 1.23 -8.72 6.68
CA ILE A 141 2.24 -9.66 6.18
C ILE A 141 1.58 -10.86 5.47
N GLU A 142 0.53 -11.43 6.05
CA GLU A 142 -0.17 -12.57 5.44
C GLU A 142 -0.91 -12.17 4.16
N ILE A 143 -1.46 -10.95 4.10
CA ILE A 143 -2.11 -10.41 2.90
C ILE A 143 -1.10 -10.13 1.79
N GLU A 144 0.06 -9.56 2.11
CA GLU A 144 1.16 -9.42 1.14
C GLU A 144 1.63 -10.79 0.64
N GLY A 145 1.75 -11.76 1.54
CA GLY A 145 2.04 -13.16 1.20
C GLY A 145 1.01 -13.77 0.26
N LEU A 146 -0.29 -13.53 0.51
CA LEU A 146 -1.38 -13.96 -0.36
C LEU A 146 -1.27 -13.31 -1.74
N LEU A 147 -1.10 -11.99 -1.82
CA LEU A 147 -0.96 -11.28 -3.09
C LEU A 147 0.20 -11.84 -3.92
N ASN A 148 1.35 -12.08 -3.28
CA ASN A 148 2.51 -12.70 -3.94
C ASN A 148 2.18 -14.11 -4.46
N LYS A 149 1.47 -14.95 -3.68
CA LYS A 149 1.03 -16.27 -4.16
C LYS A 149 0.07 -16.16 -5.36
N LEU A 150 -0.88 -15.22 -5.33
CA LEU A 150 -1.84 -15.04 -6.42
C LEU A 150 -1.17 -14.60 -7.73
N THR A 151 -0.11 -13.78 -7.64
CA THR A 151 0.66 -13.36 -8.82
C THR A 151 1.31 -14.52 -9.57
N LEU A 152 1.50 -15.69 -8.94
CA LEU A 152 2.02 -16.88 -9.62
C LEU A 152 1.07 -17.41 -10.71
N GLY A 153 -0.23 -17.10 -10.61
CA GLY A 153 -1.22 -17.43 -11.65
C GLY A 153 -1.16 -16.53 -12.89
N LEU A 154 -0.47 -15.39 -12.82
CA LEU A 154 -0.37 -14.42 -13.90
C LEU A 154 0.86 -14.67 -14.78
N LYS A 155 0.69 -14.50 -16.10
CA LYS A 155 1.70 -14.89 -17.10
C LYS A 155 2.85 -13.89 -17.17
N THR A 156 2.56 -12.61 -17.33
CA THR A 156 3.59 -11.60 -17.59
C THR A 156 4.00 -10.88 -16.30
N LYS A 157 5.25 -10.40 -16.24
CA LYS A 157 5.73 -9.55 -15.13
C LYS A 157 4.87 -8.30 -14.98
N LYS A 158 4.46 -7.72 -16.10
CA LYS A 158 3.57 -6.56 -16.16
C LYS A 158 2.21 -6.83 -15.52
N ASP A 159 1.54 -7.95 -15.86
CA ASP A 159 0.25 -8.31 -15.26
C ASP A 159 0.35 -8.47 -13.74
N LYS A 160 1.44 -9.06 -13.25
CA LYS A 160 1.71 -9.21 -11.81
C LYS A 160 1.79 -7.85 -11.11
N LEU A 161 2.47 -6.89 -11.73
CA LEU A 161 2.59 -5.53 -11.19
C LEU A 161 1.23 -4.81 -11.20
N VAL A 162 0.48 -4.89 -12.32
CA VAL A 162 -0.86 -4.30 -12.42
C VAL A 162 -1.79 -4.88 -11.36
N PHE A 163 -1.79 -6.20 -11.18
CA PHE A 163 -2.59 -6.86 -10.15
C PHE A 163 -2.24 -6.36 -8.75
N GLN A 164 -0.95 -6.27 -8.40
CA GLN A 164 -0.54 -5.76 -7.09
C GLN A 164 -0.96 -4.29 -6.90
N ILE A 165 -0.76 -3.44 -7.91
CA ILE A 165 -1.15 -2.02 -7.84
C ILE A 165 -2.66 -1.86 -7.65
N ASN A 166 -3.48 -2.59 -8.41
CA ASN A 166 -4.93 -2.56 -8.30
C ASN A 166 -5.42 -3.03 -6.92
N ASN A 167 -4.77 -4.04 -6.34
CA ASN A 167 -5.10 -4.54 -5.01
C ASN A 167 -4.66 -3.59 -3.89
N TYR A 168 -3.54 -2.89 -4.03
CA TYR A 168 -3.17 -1.84 -3.08
C TYR A 168 -4.06 -0.60 -3.22
N ASP A 169 -4.47 -0.26 -4.45
CA ASP A 169 -5.38 0.85 -4.73
C ASP A 169 -6.73 0.68 -4.03
N ILE A 170 -7.30 -0.53 -4.04
CA ILE A 170 -8.58 -0.78 -3.36
C ILE A 170 -8.44 -0.68 -1.83
N ILE A 171 -7.30 -1.07 -1.26
CA ILE A 171 -7.04 -0.92 0.18
C ILE A 171 -6.96 0.57 0.51
N LEU A 172 -6.15 1.32 -0.22
CA LEU A 172 -5.97 2.76 0.00
C LEU A 172 -7.28 3.52 -0.17
N THR A 173 -8.07 3.19 -1.21
CA THR A 173 -9.39 3.80 -1.44
C THR A 173 -10.32 3.58 -0.24
N VAL A 174 -10.37 2.36 0.31
CA VAL A 174 -11.19 2.05 1.49
C VAL A 174 -10.76 2.83 2.73
N LEU A 175 -9.46 2.96 2.94
CA LEU A 175 -8.89 3.66 4.09
C LEU A 175 -9.12 5.17 3.96
N ASP A 176 -8.80 5.76 2.80
CA ASP A 176 -8.93 7.19 2.53
C ASP A 176 -10.41 7.66 2.54
N GLU A 177 -11.38 6.80 2.22
CA GLU A 177 -12.81 7.12 2.27
C GLU A 177 -13.38 7.23 3.70
N ARG A 178 -12.76 6.57 4.68
CA ARG A 178 -13.37 6.35 6.01
C ARG A 178 -12.53 6.84 7.18
N LEU A 179 -11.20 6.82 7.05
CA LEU A 179 -10.31 7.32 8.11
C LEU A 179 -10.17 8.83 8.01
N GLN A 180 -10.16 9.48 9.17
CA GLN A 180 -9.94 10.93 9.24
C GLN A 180 -8.47 11.25 9.53
N SER A 181 -7.74 10.34 10.17
CA SER A 181 -6.34 10.52 10.52
C SER A 181 -5.42 9.58 9.73
N GLU A 182 -4.16 10.00 9.58
CA GLU A 182 -3.13 9.17 8.97
C GLU A 182 -2.88 7.93 9.82
N SER A 183 -2.89 6.76 9.18
CA SER A 183 -2.65 5.46 9.80
C SER A 183 -1.36 4.83 9.27
N LYS A 184 -0.72 3.97 10.07
CA LYS A 184 0.50 3.28 9.64
C LYS A 184 0.23 2.34 8.47
N GLU A 185 -0.93 1.71 8.49
CA GLU A 185 -1.43 0.77 7.49
C GLU A 185 -1.56 1.48 6.14
N ARG A 186 -2.17 2.68 6.12
CA ARG A 186 -2.26 3.50 4.92
C ARG A 186 -0.88 3.82 4.37
N SER A 187 0.01 4.40 5.19
CA SER A 187 1.36 4.78 4.74
C SER A 187 2.14 3.59 4.19
N SER A 188 2.06 2.44 4.86
CA SER A 188 2.73 1.22 4.41
C SER A 188 2.21 0.72 3.07
N PHE A 189 0.89 0.64 2.87
CA PHE A 189 0.33 0.25 1.57
C PHE A 189 0.61 1.27 0.47
N TRP A 190 0.69 2.56 0.81
CA TRP A 190 1.06 3.60 -0.14
C TRP A 190 2.51 3.40 -0.64
N GLU A 191 3.47 3.16 0.27
CA GLU A 191 4.87 2.89 -0.09
C GLU A 191 5.01 1.63 -0.95
N LEU A 192 4.28 0.56 -0.59
CA LEU A 192 4.22 -0.67 -1.39
C LEU A 192 3.67 -0.38 -2.79
N GLN A 193 2.59 0.39 -2.90
CA GLN A 193 2.01 0.77 -4.18
C GLN A 193 3.00 1.59 -5.02
N GLN A 194 3.66 2.60 -4.45
CA GLN A 194 4.65 3.40 -5.17
C GLN A 194 5.82 2.55 -5.69
N THR A 195 6.29 1.59 -4.89
CA THR A 195 7.34 0.66 -5.30
C THR A 195 6.92 -0.16 -6.53
N LYS A 196 5.66 -0.64 -6.55
CA LYS A 196 5.12 -1.37 -7.70
C LYS A 196 4.85 -0.48 -8.91
N ILE A 197 4.37 0.73 -8.70
CA ILE A 197 4.16 1.73 -9.76
C ILE A 197 5.49 2.03 -10.46
N ASN A 198 6.56 2.29 -9.71
CA ASN A 198 7.88 2.56 -10.29
C ASN A 198 8.39 1.36 -11.11
N ALA A 199 8.24 0.14 -10.59
CA ALA A 199 8.60 -1.07 -11.33
C ALA A 199 7.74 -1.26 -12.60
N TYR A 200 6.45 -0.93 -12.54
CA TYR A 200 5.54 -1.00 -13.69
C TYR A 200 5.89 0.03 -14.76
N VAL A 201 6.20 1.26 -14.34
CA VAL A 201 6.62 2.34 -15.24
C VAL A 201 7.83 1.93 -16.06
N GLU A 202 8.85 1.33 -15.43
CA GLU A 202 10.03 0.81 -16.14
C GLU A 202 9.64 -0.26 -17.19
N GLU A 203 8.78 -1.21 -16.81
CA GLU A 203 8.32 -2.27 -17.71
C GLU A 203 7.48 -1.75 -18.90
N VAL A 204 6.74 -0.66 -18.70
CA VAL A 204 5.93 -0.04 -19.76
C VAL A 204 6.78 0.83 -20.68
N LEU A 205 7.78 1.53 -20.16
CA LEU A 205 8.67 2.37 -20.96
C LEU A 205 9.67 1.55 -21.79
N TYR A 206 10.12 0.41 -21.26
CA TYR A 206 11.20 -0.37 -21.86
C TYR A 206 10.94 -0.78 -23.32
N PRO A 207 9.79 -1.38 -23.71
CA PRO A 207 9.54 -1.77 -25.10
C PRO A 207 9.63 -0.62 -26.12
N HIS A 208 9.35 0.61 -25.67
CA HIS A 208 9.32 1.80 -26.52
C HIS A 208 10.65 2.55 -26.56
N PHE A 209 11.38 2.56 -25.44
CA PHE A 209 12.54 3.43 -25.26
C PHE A 209 13.80 2.67 -24.82
N HIS A 210 13.86 1.34 -24.93
CA HIS A 210 15.00 0.51 -24.47
C HIS A 210 16.34 0.99 -25.03
N ALA A 211 16.41 1.40 -26.30
CA ALA A 211 17.65 1.81 -26.94
C ALA A 211 18.20 3.11 -26.31
N LEU A 212 17.30 4.05 -25.96
CA LEU A 212 17.66 5.28 -25.26
C LEU A 212 18.08 4.98 -23.83
N ILE A 213 17.29 4.18 -23.11
CA ILE A 213 17.56 3.80 -21.71
C ILE A 213 18.91 3.08 -21.60
N GLN A 214 19.18 2.11 -22.49
CA GLN A 214 20.43 1.37 -22.52
C GLN A 214 21.61 2.28 -22.85
N PHE A 215 21.48 3.18 -23.82
CA PHE A 215 22.53 4.13 -24.16
C PHE A 215 22.89 5.02 -22.96
N VAL A 216 21.89 5.58 -22.28
CA VAL A 216 22.11 6.40 -21.07
C VAL A 216 22.82 5.60 -19.98
N ASN A 217 22.34 4.39 -19.68
CA ASN A 217 22.91 3.55 -18.63
C ASN A 217 24.32 3.03 -18.96
N GLU A 218 24.67 2.85 -20.24
CA GLU A 218 26.02 2.48 -20.68
C GLU A 218 26.99 3.67 -20.64
N CYS A 219 26.53 4.86 -21.06
CA CYS A 219 27.40 6.02 -21.24
C CYS A 219 27.62 6.85 -19.97
N GLU A 220 26.62 6.98 -19.09
CA GLU A 220 26.77 7.78 -17.86
C GLU A 220 27.93 7.30 -16.95
N PRO A 221 28.07 5.99 -16.63
CA PRO A 221 29.19 5.52 -15.82
C PRO A 221 30.55 5.78 -16.47
N LEU A 222 30.62 5.74 -17.81
CA LEU A 222 31.85 6.05 -18.55
C LEU A 222 32.22 7.53 -18.48
N ILE A 223 31.22 8.42 -18.44
CA ILE A 223 31.44 9.86 -18.25
C ILE A 223 31.93 10.11 -16.83
N GLU A 224 31.28 9.51 -15.82
CA GLU A 224 31.68 9.67 -14.41
C GLU A 224 33.09 9.16 -14.12
N GLN A 225 33.52 8.12 -14.82
CA GLN A 225 34.86 7.53 -14.70
C GLN A 225 35.90 8.16 -15.66
N ASN A 226 35.52 9.19 -16.43
CA ASN A 226 36.38 9.86 -17.42
C ASN A 226 36.98 8.93 -18.50
N HIS A 227 36.27 7.87 -18.88
CA HIS A 227 36.70 6.91 -19.91
C HIS A 227 36.32 7.37 -21.33
N ALA A 228 36.85 8.52 -21.77
CA ALA A 228 36.50 9.16 -23.05
C ALA A 228 36.70 8.27 -24.30
N GLN A 229 37.73 7.41 -24.30
CA GLN A 229 38.02 6.50 -25.42
C GLN A 229 36.95 5.39 -25.57
N LEU A 230 36.35 4.95 -24.47
CA LEU A 230 35.26 3.97 -24.50
C LEU A 230 33.95 4.63 -24.93
N LEU A 231 33.69 5.86 -24.50
CA LEU A 231 32.56 6.68 -24.94
C LEU A 231 32.51 6.87 -26.46
N ALA A 232 33.67 7.15 -27.10
CA ALA A 232 33.76 7.33 -28.55
C ALA A 232 33.32 6.08 -29.36
N ARG A 233 33.30 4.88 -28.76
CA ARG A 233 32.80 3.67 -29.42
C ARG A 233 31.27 3.68 -29.59
N HIS A 234 30.56 4.43 -28.75
CA HIS A 234 29.10 4.54 -28.79
C HIS A 234 28.62 5.57 -29.81
N THR A 235 29.50 6.37 -30.41
CA THR A 235 29.20 7.39 -31.43
C THR A 235 28.44 6.82 -32.63
N THR A 236 28.75 5.58 -33.03
CA THR A 236 28.04 4.87 -34.11
C THR A 236 26.57 4.57 -33.79
N LYS A 237 26.21 4.46 -32.50
CA LYS A 237 24.83 4.20 -32.04
C LYS A 237 23.97 5.48 -31.99
N VAL A 238 24.60 6.67 -31.93
CA VAL A 238 23.90 7.95 -31.73
C VAL A 238 22.96 8.27 -32.89
N MET A 239 23.45 8.21 -34.13
CA MET A 239 22.66 8.60 -35.30
C MET A 239 21.41 7.71 -35.51
N PRO A 240 21.50 6.37 -35.48
CA PRO A 240 20.32 5.50 -35.55
C PRO A 240 19.32 5.77 -34.42
N LEU A 241 19.81 6.02 -33.21
CA LEU A 241 18.97 6.25 -32.02
C LEU A 241 18.18 7.55 -32.10
N VAL A 242 18.82 8.66 -32.49
CA VAL A 242 18.14 9.96 -32.62
C VAL A 242 17.07 9.91 -33.72
N ARG A 243 17.37 9.28 -34.85
CA ARG A 243 16.42 9.18 -35.97
C ARG A 243 15.25 8.25 -35.68
N SER A 244 15.50 7.09 -35.09
CA SER A 244 14.41 6.17 -34.70
C SER A 244 13.53 6.79 -33.63
N PHE A 245 14.12 7.42 -32.62
CA PHE A 245 13.38 8.17 -31.61
C PHE A 245 12.54 9.27 -32.25
N GLY A 246 13.12 10.06 -33.16
CA GLY A 246 12.46 11.14 -33.88
C GLY A 246 11.20 10.71 -34.64
N ALA A 247 11.23 9.51 -35.22
CA ALA A 247 10.12 8.94 -35.97
C ALA A 247 9.00 8.40 -35.08
N ASP A 248 9.32 7.70 -33.99
CA ASP A 248 8.36 6.84 -33.29
C ASP A 248 7.88 7.36 -31.93
N TRP A 249 8.53 8.35 -31.32
CA TRP A 249 8.25 8.76 -29.93
C TRP A 249 6.79 9.13 -29.65
N LYS A 250 6.11 9.81 -30.59
CA LYS A 250 4.68 10.19 -30.44
C LYS A 250 3.78 8.96 -30.40
N ARG A 251 4.01 8.03 -31.33
CA ARG A 251 3.27 6.77 -31.41
C ARG A 251 3.49 5.92 -30.15
N SER A 252 4.72 5.92 -29.63
CA SER A 252 5.05 5.26 -28.37
C SER A 252 4.30 5.86 -27.18
N ILE A 253 4.22 7.19 -27.06
CA ILE A 253 3.44 7.87 -26.00
C ILE A 253 1.95 7.50 -26.08
N GLU A 254 1.36 7.51 -27.28
CA GLU A 254 -0.04 7.12 -27.50
C GLU A 254 -0.30 5.67 -27.09
N ALA A 255 0.61 4.75 -27.46
CA ALA A 255 0.52 3.34 -27.08
C ALA A 255 0.60 3.15 -25.56
N ILE A 256 1.53 3.84 -24.89
CA ILE A 256 1.67 3.83 -23.42
C ILE A 256 0.39 4.34 -22.76
N ASN A 257 -0.18 5.46 -23.24
CA ASN A 257 -1.43 6.00 -22.73
C ASN A 257 -2.57 4.99 -22.84
N HIS A 258 -2.76 4.39 -24.01
CA HIS A 258 -3.80 3.37 -24.21
C HIS A 258 -3.62 2.16 -23.29
N GLU A 259 -2.39 1.68 -23.13
CA GLU A 259 -2.10 0.53 -22.27
C GLU A 259 -2.36 0.81 -20.79
N VAL A 260 -1.90 1.95 -20.29
CA VAL A 260 -2.09 2.36 -18.88
C VAL A 260 -3.58 2.52 -18.58
N LEU A 261 -4.35 3.18 -19.46
CA LEU A 261 -5.79 3.37 -19.26
C LEU A 261 -6.60 2.07 -19.27
N GLN A 262 -6.10 1.01 -19.93
CA GLN A 262 -6.76 -0.30 -19.94
C GLN A 262 -6.39 -1.18 -18.74
N SER A 263 -5.24 -0.93 -18.12
CA SER A 263 -4.68 -1.78 -17.07
C SER A 263 -5.22 -1.49 -15.67
N PHE A 264 -5.59 -0.24 -15.37
CA PHE A 264 -6.01 0.18 -14.03
C PHE A 264 -7.52 0.39 -13.93
N THR A 265 -8.15 -0.24 -12.95
CA THR A 265 -9.61 -0.13 -12.74
C THR A 265 -10.03 1.24 -12.22
N ASN A 266 -9.14 1.93 -11.49
CA ASN A 266 -9.36 3.27 -10.98
C ASN A 266 -8.73 4.29 -11.93
N TYR A 267 -9.57 5.08 -12.60
CA TYR A 267 -9.13 6.07 -13.58
C TYR A 267 -8.18 7.12 -12.99
N LYS A 268 -8.44 7.56 -11.75
CA LYS A 268 -7.61 8.56 -11.08
C LYS A 268 -6.20 8.00 -10.83
N ASN A 269 -6.12 6.75 -10.35
CA ASN A 269 -4.85 6.06 -10.15
C ASN A 269 -4.13 5.83 -11.49
N GLY A 270 -4.83 5.31 -12.51
CA GLY A 270 -4.27 5.11 -13.85
C GLY A 270 -3.70 6.39 -14.46
N SER A 271 -4.40 7.53 -14.32
CA SER A 271 -3.89 8.81 -14.78
C SER A 271 -2.65 9.27 -14.00
N ASN A 272 -2.59 9.04 -12.68
CA ASN A 272 -1.40 9.38 -11.90
C ASN A 272 -0.20 8.51 -12.32
N ILE A 273 -0.40 7.22 -12.54
CA ILE A 273 0.63 6.29 -13.02
C ILE A 273 1.15 6.71 -14.40
N LEU A 274 0.26 7.16 -15.29
CA LEU A 274 0.64 7.71 -16.59
C LEU A 274 1.54 8.94 -16.44
N GLN A 275 1.21 9.86 -15.52
CA GLN A 275 2.05 11.03 -15.25
C GLN A 275 3.41 10.64 -14.66
N THR A 276 3.47 9.61 -13.81
CA THR A 276 4.75 9.05 -13.31
C THR A 276 5.57 8.47 -14.46
N ALA A 277 4.95 7.73 -15.38
CA ALA A 277 5.62 7.20 -16.56
C ALA A 277 6.22 8.30 -17.45
N PHE A 278 5.45 9.35 -17.70
CA PHE A 278 5.92 10.50 -18.47
C PHE A 278 7.01 11.29 -17.76
N THR A 279 6.93 11.42 -16.44
CA THR A 279 7.99 12.06 -15.64
C THR A 279 9.29 11.28 -15.75
N GLN A 280 9.23 9.95 -15.58
CA GLN A 280 10.40 9.07 -15.72
C GLN A 280 10.98 9.11 -17.14
N PHE A 281 10.13 9.09 -18.16
CA PHE A 281 10.55 9.24 -19.56
C PHE A 281 11.28 10.57 -19.81
N ILE A 282 10.74 11.69 -19.32
CA ILE A 282 11.39 13.00 -19.43
C ILE A 282 12.76 12.99 -18.74
N GLN A 283 12.89 12.36 -17.57
CA GLN A 283 14.18 12.22 -16.88
C GLN A 283 15.20 11.45 -17.72
N TYR A 284 14.81 10.32 -18.33
CA TYR A 284 15.67 9.59 -19.25
C TYR A 284 16.08 10.45 -20.45
N TYR A 285 15.16 11.24 -21.01
CA TYR A 285 15.47 12.10 -22.15
C TYR A 285 16.41 13.26 -21.77
N HIS A 286 16.27 13.84 -20.58
CA HIS A 286 17.22 14.84 -20.08
C HIS A 286 18.62 14.26 -19.89
N ARG A 287 18.70 13.06 -19.27
CA ARG A 287 19.96 12.33 -19.12
C ARG A 287 20.60 12.02 -20.46
N PHE A 288 19.80 11.60 -21.45
CA PHE A 288 20.24 11.38 -22.82
C PHE A 288 20.85 12.65 -23.46
N ASN A 289 20.16 13.78 -23.37
CA ASN A 289 20.68 15.06 -23.88
C ASN A 289 21.98 15.48 -23.17
N LYS A 290 22.08 15.24 -21.86
CA LYS A 290 23.30 15.52 -21.08
C LYS A 290 24.47 14.66 -21.55
N VAL A 291 24.24 13.36 -21.78
CA VAL A 291 25.27 12.44 -22.32
C VAL A 291 25.73 12.91 -23.71
N LEU A 292 24.80 13.29 -24.60
CA LEU A 292 25.13 13.77 -25.94
C LEU A 292 25.83 15.14 -25.97
N SER A 293 25.78 15.90 -24.88
CA SER A 293 26.49 17.18 -24.75
C SER A 293 27.98 17.00 -24.40
N HIS A 294 28.44 15.76 -24.19
CA HIS A 294 29.83 15.45 -23.89
C HIS A 294 30.72 15.58 -25.14
N GLU A 295 31.96 16.06 -24.97
CA GLU A 295 32.89 16.37 -26.08
C GLU A 295 33.14 15.20 -27.04
N ALA A 296 33.08 13.98 -26.52
CA ALA A 296 33.21 12.74 -27.29
C ALA A 296 32.17 12.57 -28.43
N PHE A 297 31.06 13.34 -28.39
CA PHE A 297 29.99 13.30 -29.39
C PHE A 297 29.88 14.59 -30.23
N ASN A 298 30.79 15.56 -30.06
CA ASN A 298 30.74 16.84 -30.78
C ASN A 298 30.83 16.69 -32.31
N GLU A 299 31.48 15.62 -32.80
CA GLU A 299 31.58 15.32 -34.23
C GLU A 299 30.27 14.77 -34.83
N CYS A 300 29.30 14.39 -34.00
CA CYS A 300 27.99 13.94 -34.46
C CYS A 300 27.08 15.13 -34.82
N THR A 301 26.98 15.42 -36.12
CA THR A 301 26.03 16.41 -36.66
C THR A 301 24.56 16.10 -36.35
N THR A 302 24.22 14.83 -36.11
CA THR A 302 22.86 14.37 -35.78
C THR A 302 22.35 14.87 -34.42
N THR A 303 23.21 15.40 -33.55
CA THR A 303 22.78 16.07 -32.31
C THR A 303 21.87 17.28 -32.59
N GLN A 304 21.94 17.86 -33.80
CA GLN A 304 21.06 18.94 -34.25
C GLN A 304 19.64 18.46 -34.61
N GLU A 305 19.46 17.16 -34.87
CA GLU A 305 18.15 16.54 -35.16
C GLU A 305 17.37 16.18 -33.86
N LEU A 306 17.93 16.46 -32.68
CA LEU A 306 17.29 16.17 -31.39
C LEU A 306 15.99 16.97 -31.22
N ILE A 307 14.96 16.28 -30.77
CA ILE A 307 13.68 16.92 -30.47
C ILE A 307 13.84 17.79 -29.22
N ASN A 308 13.37 19.03 -29.30
CA ASN A 308 13.38 19.90 -28.14
C ASN A 308 12.53 19.30 -27.01
N VAL A 309 13.08 19.20 -25.80
CA VAL A 309 12.38 18.66 -24.62
C VAL A 309 11.04 19.37 -24.40
N HIS A 310 10.96 20.68 -24.64
CA HIS A 310 9.71 21.43 -24.50
C HIS A 310 8.62 20.97 -25.47
N HIS A 311 8.97 20.56 -26.69
CA HIS A 311 8.01 19.99 -27.63
C HIS A 311 7.43 18.68 -27.10
N ILE A 312 8.29 17.82 -26.52
CA ILE A 312 7.86 16.58 -25.86
C ILE A 312 6.93 16.92 -24.68
N MET A 313 7.32 17.85 -23.80
CA MET A 313 6.50 18.27 -22.66
C MET A 313 5.13 18.82 -23.07
N VAL A 314 5.06 19.61 -24.15
CA VAL A 314 3.79 20.14 -24.69
C VAL A 314 2.89 19.00 -25.16
N GLU A 315 3.45 17.99 -25.81
CA GLU A 315 2.69 16.81 -26.23
C GLU A 315 2.16 16.02 -25.02
N LEU A 316 3.02 15.80 -24.00
CA LEU A 316 2.66 15.10 -22.78
C LEU A 316 1.59 15.83 -21.96
N LYS A 317 1.52 17.17 -22.04
CA LYS A 317 0.46 17.96 -21.39
C LYS A 317 -0.96 17.62 -21.90
N LYS A 318 -1.10 17.08 -23.11
CA LYS A 318 -2.41 16.67 -23.66
C LYS A 318 -3.04 15.51 -22.88
N TYR A 319 -2.25 14.76 -22.14
CA TYR A 319 -2.65 13.58 -21.37
C TYR A 319 -2.79 13.86 -19.88
N LYS A 320 -2.78 15.15 -19.47
CA LYS A 320 -3.03 15.50 -18.07
C LYS A 320 -4.46 15.14 -17.68
N PRO A 321 -4.67 14.67 -16.45
CA PRO A 321 -6.02 14.43 -15.97
C PRO A 321 -6.84 15.72 -15.98
N VAL A 322 -8.08 15.61 -16.44
CA VAL A 322 -9.12 16.62 -16.26
C VAL A 322 -10.00 16.08 -15.13
N TYR A 323 -9.85 16.64 -13.94
CA TYR A 323 -10.68 16.30 -12.77
C TYR A 323 -11.65 17.44 -12.48
#